data_AF-A0AAX2ED46-F1
#
_entry.id   AF-A0AAX2ED46-F1
#
_cell.length_a   1.000
_cell.length_b   1.000
_cell.length_c   1.000
_cell.angle_alpha   90.00
_cell.angle_beta   90.00
_cell.angle_gamma   90.00
#
_symmetry.space_group_name_H-M   'P 1'
#
loop_
_entity.id
_entity.type
_entity.pdbx_description
1 polymer ?
#
loop_
_entity_poly.entity_id
_entity_poly.type
_entity_poly.pdbx_seq_one_letter_code
_entity_poly.pdbx_strand_id
1 'polypeptide(L)' 'MRDVMEALRKREAQEKVPAIRLEIDYFLVTLSDAMQKEDDKGVKEAKAKLRVLSEQLNRFES' A
#
# COMPACT_ATOMS: atom_id res chain seq x y z
N MET A 1 18.65 11.78 -22.11
CA MET A 1 17.79 10.57 -22.08
C MET A 1 17.58 10.02 -20.67
N ARG A 2 18.57 10.16 -19.74
CA ARG A 2 18.37 9.92 -18.29
C ARG A 2 17.26 10.79 -17.68
N ASP A 3 17.22 12.07 -18.04
CA ASP A 3 16.25 13.03 -17.47
C ASP A 3 14.79 12.70 -17.81
N VAL A 4 14.55 12.13 -18.99
CA VAL A 4 13.21 11.73 -19.44
C VAL A 4 12.73 10.50 -18.66
N MET A 5 13.61 9.51 -18.45
CA MET A 5 13.28 8.32 -17.68
C MET A 5 13.04 8.63 -16.20
N GLU A 6 13.81 9.53 -15.61
CA GLU A 6 13.60 9.98 -14.22
C GLU A 6 12.31 10.78 -14.08
N ALA A 7 11.97 11.65 -15.04
CA ALA A 7 10.71 12.39 -15.05
C ALA A 7 9.50 11.45 -15.15
N LEU A 8 9.59 10.41 -15.99
CA LEU A 8 8.54 9.38 -16.10
C LEU A 8 8.35 8.61 -14.78
N ARG A 9 9.44 8.17 -14.13
CA ARG A 9 9.37 7.48 -12.84
C ARG A 9 8.78 8.37 -11.74
N LYS A 10 9.16 9.65 -11.67
CA LYS A 10 8.61 10.60 -10.70
C LYS A 10 7.12 10.80 -10.89
N ARG A 11 6.66 10.93 -12.13
CA ARG A 11 5.23 11.08 -12.44
C ARG A 11 4.44 9.82 -12.06
N GLU A 12 4.97 8.65 -12.39
CA GLU A 12 4.35 7.38 -12.00
C GLU A 12 4.24 7.24 -10.47
N ALA A 13 5.29 7.62 -9.74
CA ALA A 13 5.26 7.63 -8.27
C ALA A 13 4.21 8.61 -7.73
N GLN A 14 4.11 9.83 -8.28
CA GLN A 14 3.12 10.84 -7.88
C GLN A 14 1.68 10.35 -8.06
N GLU A 15 1.41 9.54 -9.09
CA GLU A 15 0.08 8.99 -9.35
C GLU A 15 -0.21 7.75 -8.48
N LYS A 16 0.77 6.85 -8.29
CA LYS A 16 0.55 5.56 -7.59
C LYS A 16 0.67 5.64 -6.07
N VAL A 17 1.57 6.44 -5.53
CA VAL A 17 1.81 6.53 -4.08
C VAL A 17 0.54 6.92 -3.30
N PRO A 18 -0.25 7.94 -3.73
CA PRO A 18 -1.49 8.29 -3.03
C PRO A 18 -2.51 7.15 -3.02
N ALA A 19 -2.65 6.42 -4.13
CA ALA A 19 -3.57 5.28 -4.22
C ALA A 19 -3.14 4.14 -3.27
N ILE A 20 -1.85 3.80 -3.25
CA ILE A 20 -1.31 2.78 -2.34
C ILE A 20 -1.53 3.17 -0.87
N ARG A 21 -1.31 4.45 -0.52
CA ARG A 21 -1.56 4.94 0.84
C ARG A 21 -3.04 4.85 1.23
N LEU A 22 -3.94 5.20 0.32
CA LEU A 22 -5.39 5.06 0.55
C LEU A 22 -5.79 3.59 0.78
N GLU A 23 -5.21 2.66 0.00
CA GLU A 23 -5.43 1.22 0.19
C GLU A 23 -4.88 0.74 1.54
N ILE A 24 -3.70 1.23 1.96
CA ILE A 24 -3.13 0.94 3.29
C ILE A 24 -4.09 1.41 4.38
N ASP A 25 -4.56 2.66 4.32
CA ASP A 25 -5.50 3.21 5.31
C ASP A 25 -6.76 2.36 5.40
N TYR A 26 -7.33 1.97 4.26
CA TYR A 26 -8.48 1.08 4.19
C TYR A 26 -8.22 -0.29 4.86
N PHE A 27 -7.10 -0.93 4.55
CA PHE A 27 -6.79 -2.24 5.13
C PHE A 27 -6.38 -2.17 6.61
N LEU A 28 -5.87 -1.03 7.09
CA LEU A 28 -5.65 -0.80 8.52
C LEU A 28 -6.97 -0.72 9.28
N VAL A 29 -7.97 -0.02 8.73
CA VAL A 29 -9.34 -0.01 9.28
C VAL A 29 -9.93 -1.41 9.26
N THR A 30 -9.82 -2.11 8.12
CA THR A 30 -10.30 -3.49 7.98
C THR A 30 -9.64 -4.44 9.00
N LEU A 31 -8.34 -4.29 9.22
CA LEU A 31 -7.61 -5.07 10.21
C LEU A 31 -8.10 -4.76 11.63
N SER A 32 -8.32 -3.48 11.95
CA SER A 32 -8.86 -3.07 13.25
C SER A 32 -10.22 -3.70 13.53
N ASP A 33 -11.14 -3.66 12.55
CA ASP A 33 -12.46 -4.27 12.66
C ASP A 33 -12.39 -5.79 12.82
N ALA A 34 -11.55 -6.47 12.03
CA ALA A 34 -11.37 -7.91 12.11
C ALA A 34 -10.81 -8.33 13.47
N MET A 35 -9.87 -7.56 14.02
CA MET A 35 -9.33 -7.78 15.36
C MET A 35 -10.40 -7.60 16.45
N GLN A 36 -11.25 -6.59 16.35
CA GLN A 36 -12.34 -6.36 17.31
C GLN A 36 -13.42 -7.45 17.27
N LYS A 37 -13.63 -8.06 16.09
CA LYS A 37 -14.60 -9.14 15.88
C LYS A 37 -14.03 -10.54 16.13
N GLU A 38 -12.76 -10.64 16.55
CA GLU A 38 -12.04 -11.91 16.68
C GLU A 38 -12.09 -12.76 15.39
N ASP A 39 -12.13 -12.10 14.22
CA ASP A 39 -12.12 -12.75 12.92
C ASP A 39 -10.67 -13.04 12.48
N ASP A 40 -10.16 -14.19 12.92
CA ASP A 40 -8.80 -14.65 12.61
C ASP A 40 -8.51 -14.75 11.10
N LYS A 41 -9.53 -15.04 10.28
CA LYS A 41 -9.38 -15.12 8.84
C LYS A 41 -9.21 -13.71 8.26
N GLY A 42 -10.10 -12.79 8.63
CA GLY A 42 -10.01 -11.38 8.25
C GLY A 42 -8.69 -10.73 8.66
N VAL A 43 -8.21 -11.04 9.88
CA VAL A 43 -6.90 -10.57 10.38
C VAL A 43 -5.75 -11.07 9.50
N LYS A 44 -5.74 -12.36 9.15
CA LYS A 44 -4.70 -12.94 8.28
C LYS A 44 -4.72 -12.32 6.89
N GLU A 45 -5.89 -12.17 6.29
CA GLU A 45 -6.05 -11.60 4.95
C GLU A 45 -5.64 -10.12 4.91
N ALA A 46 -6.10 -9.32 5.87
CA ALA A 46 -5.74 -7.90 5.94
C ALA A 46 -4.23 -7.70 6.14
N LYS A 47 -3.58 -8.49 7.02
CA LYS A 47 -2.12 -8.45 7.20
C LYS A 47 -1.35 -8.83 5.93
N ALA A 48 -1.83 -9.84 5.19
CA ALA A 48 -1.20 -10.23 3.92
C ALA A 48 -1.28 -9.11 2.87
N LYS A 49 -2.44 -8.42 2.77
CA LYS A 49 -2.62 -7.27 1.87
C LYS A 49 -1.72 -6.09 2.28
N LEU A 50 -1.70 -5.74 3.56
CA LEU A 50 -0.85 -4.67 4.09
C LEU A 50 0.64 -4.90 3.80
N ARG A 51 1.11 -6.15 3.88
CA ARG A 51 2.50 -6.50 3.54
C ARG A 51 2.82 -6.24 2.07
N VAL A 52 1.93 -6.63 1.15
CA VAL A 52 2.15 -6.38 -0.29
C VAL A 52 2.14 -4.88 -0.59
N LEU A 53 1.23 -4.14 0.03
CA LEU A 53 1.12 -2.69 -0.17
C LEU A 53 2.33 -1.93 0.39
N SER A 54 2.86 -2.33 1.55
CA SER A 54 4.07 -1.72 2.10
C SER A 54 5.30 -2.00 1.23
N GLU A 55 5.44 -3.23 0.72
CA GLU A 55 6.48 -3.58 -0.26
C GLU A 55 6.34 -2.78 -1.57
N GLN A 56 5.11 -2.50 -2.02
CA GLN A 56 4.86 -1.63 -3.17
C GLN A 56 5.26 -0.18 -2.89
N LEU A 57 4.83 0.38 -1.75
CA LEU A 57 5.14 1.75 -1.36
C LEU A 57 6.66 1.97 -1.26
N ASN A 58 7.38 1.04 -0.62
CA ASN A 58 8.82 1.11 -0.47
C ASN A 58 9.56 1.20 -1.82
N ARG A 59 9.03 0.61 -2.90
CA ARG A 59 9.64 0.72 -4.24
C ARG A 59 9.56 2.11 -4.86
N PHE A 60 8.65 2.95 -4.38
CA PHE A 60 8.51 4.34 -4.83
C PHE A 60 9.20 5.33 -3.91
N GLU A 61 9.40 4.98 -2.63
CA GLU A 61 10.07 5.82 -1.63
C GLU A 61 11.59 5.56 -1.51
N SER A 62 12.10 4.46 -2.06
CA SER A 62 13.54 4.13 -2.13
C SER A 62 14.23 4.82 -3.31
#